data_AF-A0A554IFX0-F1
#
_entry.id   AF-A0A554IFX0-F1
#
_cell.length_a   1.000
_cell.length_b   1.000
_cell.length_c   1.000
_cell.angle_alpha   90.00
_cell.angle_beta   90.00
_cell.angle_gamma   90.00
#
_symmetry.space_group_name_H-M   'P 1'
#
loop_
_entity.id
_entity.type
_entity.pdbx_description
1 polymer ?
#
loop_
_entity_poly.entity_id
_entity_poly.type
_entity_poly.pdbx_seq_one_letter_code
_entity_poly.pdbx_strand_id
1 'polypeptide(L)'
;MNEQLSTQFEKKSDLEEAAYDARLRKDVILPKEGTGAYEALEKTCNDYSNIVAQEMTASSLKFFEISGKNRRALHAELCVKLYGTSWQETSRDDTDAARRFAHYVAGRPSFAEDLNTGGH
;
A
#
# COMPACT_ATOMS: atom_id res chain seq x y z
N MET A 1 9.66 -33.68 31.73
CA MET A 1 10.46 -32.97 30.70
C MET A 1 10.04 -33.58 29.39
N ASN A 2 9.45 -32.80 28.47
CA ASN A 2 9.43 -33.11 27.04
C ASN A 2 9.00 -31.87 26.26
N GLU A 3 9.81 -31.59 25.24
CA GLU A 3 9.82 -30.49 24.27
C GLU A 3 8.45 -29.88 23.91
N GLN A 4 8.33 -28.58 24.21
CA GLN A 4 7.42 -27.70 23.47
C GLN A 4 8.06 -27.43 22.11
N LEU A 5 7.56 -28.14 21.08
CA LEU A 5 7.89 -27.89 19.68
C LEU A 5 7.71 -26.39 19.37
N SER A 6 8.82 -25.75 19.08
CA SER A 6 8.90 -24.37 18.63
C SER A 6 8.23 -24.27 17.26
N THR A 7 6.96 -23.87 17.22
CA THR A 7 6.37 -23.37 15.99
C THR A 7 6.72 -21.89 15.90
N GLN A 8 7.98 -21.59 15.55
CA GLN A 8 8.29 -20.30 14.95
C GLN A 8 7.58 -20.28 13.60
N PHE A 9 6.30 -19.90 13.60
CA PHE A 9 5.80 -19.16 12.47
C PHE A 9 6.68 -17.92 12.42
N GLU A 10 7.61 -17.88 11.48
CA GLU A 10 8.21 -16.63 11.05
C GLU A 10 7.02 -15.68 10.80
N LYS A 11 6.79 -14.75 11.73
CA LYS A 11 5.85 -13.65 11.50
C LYS A 11 6.43 -12.95 10.29
N LYS A 12 5.84 -13.18 9.12
CA LYS A 12 5.99 -12.27 7.99
C LYS A 12 5.76 -10.88 8.56
N SER A 13 6.66 -9.93 8.34
CA SER A 13 6.36 -8.55 8.69
C SER A 13 5.07 -8.17 7.98
N ASP A 14 4.23 -7.32 8.58
CA ASP A 14 2.92 -6.94 8.01
C ASP A 14 3.02 -6.46 6.55
N LEU A 15 4.19 -5.91 6.14
CA LEU A 15 4.49 -5.56 4.75
C LEU A 15 4.63 -6.76 3.80
N GLU A 16 5.21 -7.88 4.21
CA GLU A 16 5.40 -9.05 3.32
C GLU A 16 4.07 -9.74 3.03
N GLU A 17 3.18 -9.81 4.01
CA GLU A 17 1.81 -10.27 3.83
C GLU A 17 1.03 -9.32 2.93
N ALA A 18 1.08 -8.01 3.22
CA ALA A 18 0.45 -6.99 2.39
C ALA A 18 0.96 -6.99 0.94
N ALA A 19 2.25 -7.25 0.72
CA ALA A 19 2.84 -7.33 -0.62
C ALA A 19 2.32 -8.55 -1.40
N TYR A 20 2.16 -9.68 -0.72
CA TYR A 20 1.58 -10.88 -1.29
C TYR A 20 0.12 -10.64 -1.71
N ASP A 21 -0.71 -10.09 -0.81
CA ASP A 21 -2.14 -9.84 -1.08
C ASP A 21 -2.35 -8.74 -2.13
N ALA A 22 -1.47 -7.75 -2.18
CA ALA A 22 -1.44 -6.73 -3.21
C ALA A 22 -0.98 -7.24 -4.58
N ARG A 23 -0.41 -8.45 -4.64
CA ARG A 23 0.22 -9.04 -5.83
C ARG A 23 1.40 -8.21 -6.34
N LEU A 24 2.25 -7.72 -5.43
CA LEU A 24 3.51 -7.09 -5.80
C LEU A 24 4.40 -8.10 -6.56
N ARG A 25 5.25 -7.59 -7.45
CA ARG A 25 6.21 -8.44 -8.13
C ARG A 25 7.17 -9.06 -7.12
N LYS A 26 7.58 -10.30 -7.39
CA LYS A 26 8.47 -11.07 -6.50
C LYS A 26 9.88 -10.46 -6.37
N ASP A 27 10.28 -9.58 -7.29
CA ASP A 27 11.56 -8.86 -7.26
C ASP A 27 11.54 -7.61 -6.39
N VAL A 28 10.38 -7.18 -5.86
CA VAL A 28 10.31 -6.02 -4.96
C VAL A 28 11.00 -6.35 -3.64
N ILE A 29 12.00 -5.54 -3.30
CA ILE A 29 12.71 -5.65 -2.03
C ILE A 29 12.03 -4.71 -1.03
N LEU A 30 11.35 -5.29 -0.06
CA LEU A 30 10.72 -4.51 1.01
C LEU A 30 11.76 -4.08 2.07
N PRO A 31 11.63 -2.86 2.62
CA PRO A 31 12.48 -2.43 3.71
C PRO A 31 12.23 -3.28 4.97
N LYS A 32 13.30 -3.55 5.73
CA LYS A 32 13.22 -4.31 6.97
C LYS A 32 12.51 -3.52 8.07
N GLU A 33 11.67 -4.19 8.84
CA GLU A 33 11.02 -3.62 10.04
C GLU A 33 12.02 -2.96 11.00
N GLY A 34 11.61 -1.82 11.55
CA GLY A 34 12.44 -1.00 12.44
C GLY A 34 13.50 -0.15 11.74
N THR A 35 13.51 -0.10 10.41
CA THR A 35 14.33 0.85 9.64
C THR A 35 13.55 2.12 9.29
N GLY A 36 14.24 3.26 9.17
CA GLY A 36 13.58 4.50 8.73
C GLY A 36 12.95 4.39 7.33
N ALA A 37 13.46 3.50 6.48
CA ALA A 37 12.85 3.20 5.18
C ALA A 37 11.51 2.46 5.33
N TYR A 38 11.41 1.56 6.31
CA TYR A 38 10.16 0.88 6.66
C TYR A 38 9.13 1.87 7.18
N GLU A 39 9.50 2.70 8.17
CA GLU A 39 8.60 3.69 8.76
C GLU A 39 8.12 4.70 7.69
N ALA A 40 9.01 5.10 6.79
CA ALA A 40 8.66 5.99 5.68
C ALA A 40 7.69 5.33 4.70
N LEU A 41 7.89 4.06 4.35
CA LEU A 41 6.99 3.32 3.46
C LEU A 41 5.62 3.10 4.10
N GLU A 42 5.60 2.67 5.36
CA GLU A 42 4.38 2.46 6.15
C GLU A 42 3.59 3.76 6.28
N LYS A 43 4.27 4.88 6.56
CA LYS A 43 3.65 6.21 6.61
C LYS A 43 3.02 6.60 5.28
N THR A 44 3.74 6.46 4.16
CA THR A 44 3.18 6.76 2.83
C THR A 44 1.95 5.90 2.53
N CYS A 45 1.97 4.61 2.91
CA CYS A 45 0.82 3.72 2.76
C CYS A 45 -0.40 4.20 3.57
N ASN A 46 -0.18 4.54 4.84
CA ASN A 46 -1.22 5.06 5.73
C ASN A 46 -1.79 6.39 5.24
N ASP A 47 -0.93 7.33 4.83
CA ASP A 47 -1.35 8.62 4.29
C ASP A 47 -2.19 8.44 3.02
N TYR A 48 -1.76 7.56 2.11
CA TYR A 48 -2.50 7.27 0.88
C TYR A 48 -3.90 6.71 1.19
N SER A 49 -3.96 5.68 2.05
CA SER A 49 -5.21 5.02 2.43
C SER A 49 -6.14 5.96 3.22
N ASN A 50 -5.59 6.88 4.01
CA ASN A 50 -6.35 7.91 4.70
C ASN A 50 -6.98 8.92 3.75
N ILE A 51 -6.25 9.37 2.72
CA ILE A 51 -6.82 10.28 1.73
C ILE A 51 -7.98 9.61 0.98
N VAL A 52 -7.83 8.34 0.58
CA VAL A 52 -8.92 7.59 -0.07
C VAL A 52 -10.13 7.46 0.86
N ALA A 53 -9.92 7.12 2.13
CA ALA A 53 -11.02 7.03 3.09
C ALA A 53 -11.73 8.37 3.30
N GLN A 54 -10.98 9.48 3.35
CA GLN A 54 -11.58 10.81 3.45
C GLN A 54 -12.38 11.16 2.18
N GLU A 55 -11.87 10.83 0.99
CA GLU A 55 -12.59 11.02 -0.28
C GLU A 55 -13.95 10.30 -0.27
N MET A 56 -14.03 9.10 0.30
CA MET A 56 -15.29 8.35 0.39
C MET A 56 -16.33 8.98 1.33
N THR A 57 -15.90 9.79 2.29
CA THR A 57 -16.79 10.43 3.29
C THR A 57 -17.05 11.92 3.01
N ALA A 58 -16.25 12.53 2.15
CA ALA A 58 -16.33 13.95 1.85
C ALA A 58 -17.42 14.26 0.82
N SER A 59 -18.04 15.44 0.92
CA SER A 59 -19.06 15.91 -0.03
C SER A 59 -18.65 17.21 -0.75
N SER A 60 -17.44 17.72 -0.52
CA SER A 60 -16.99 19.02 -1.02
C SER A 60 -16.09 18.88 -2.26
N LEU A 61 -16.49 19.48 -3.39
CA LEU A 61 -15.71 19.49 -4.63
C LEU A 61 -14.28 20.04 -4.43
N LYS A 62 -14.13 21.11 -3.64
CA LYS A 62 -12.82 21.70 -3.33
C LYS A 62 -11.92 20.74 -2.54
N PHE A 63 -12.52 19.91 -1.68
CA PHE A 63 -11.79 18.85 -0.98
C PHE A 63 -11.30 17.81 -1.98
N PHE A 64 -12.18 17.33 -2.87
CA PHE A 64 -11.84 16.34 -3.91
C PHE A 64 -10.69 16.77 -4.84
N GLU A 65 -10.61 18.06 -5.20
CA GLU A 65 -9.51 18.55 -6.03
C GLU A 65 -8.15 18.49 -5.32
N ILE A 66 -8.13 18.82 -4.03
CA ILE A 66 -6.90 18.82 -3.22
C ILE A 66 -6.52 17.38 -2.86
N SER A 67 -7.49 16.57 -2.40
CA SER A 67 -7.29 15.16 -2.06
C SER A 67 -6.82 14.37 -3.28
N GLY A 68 -7.40 14.62 -4.46
CA GLY A 68 -7.00 13.96 -5.69
C GLY A 68 -5.57 14.28 -6.13
N LYS A 69 -5.10 15.52 -5.89
CA LYS A 69 -3.68 15.90 -6.13
C LYS A 69 -2.76 15.17 -5.14
N ASN A 70 -3.09 15.18 -3.86
CA ASN A 70 -2.28 14.54 -2.82
C ASN A 70 -2.24 13.01 -2.98
N ARG A 71 -3.38 12.39 -3.32
CA ARG A 71 -3.49 10.96 -3.61
C ARG A 71 -2.58 10.55 -4.76
N ARG A 72 -2.57 11.31 -5.87
CA ARG A 72 -1.67 11.06 -7.00
C ARG A 72 -0.19 11.22 -6.63
N ALA A 73 0.14 12.21 -5.82
CA ALA A 73 1.52 12.42 -5.35
C ALA A 73 2.00 11.24 -4.49
N LEU A 74 1.19 10.81 -3.52
CA LEU A 74 1.50 9.65 -2.68
C LEU A 74 1.56 8.35 -3.50
N HIS A 75 0.68 8.20 -4.50
CA HIS A 75 0.73 7.04 -5.40
C HIS A 75 2.03 6.98 -6.20
N ALA A 76 2.47 8.12 -6.72
CA ALA A 76 3.75 8.21 -7.42
C ALA A 76 4.92 7.93 -6.48
N GLU A 77 4.87 8.43 -5.24
CA GLU A 77 5.86 8.12 -4.21
C GLU A 77 5.92 6.62 -3.88
N LEU A 78 4.77 5.94 -3.79
CA LEU A 78 4.71 4.48 -3.60
C LEU A 78 5.40 3.74 -4.75
N CYS A 79 5.16 4.17 -6.00
CA CYS A 79 5.81 3.54 -7.17
C CYS A 79 7.34 3.69 -7.09
N VAL A 80 7.83 4.87 -6.70
CA VAL A 80 9.27 5.11 -6.53
C VAL A 80 9.84 4.27 -5.39
N LYS A 81 9.16 4.19 -4.24
CA LYS A 81 9.65 3.41 -3.08
C LYS A 81 9.64 1.91 -3.31
N LEU A 82 8.65 1.38 -4.05
CA LEU A 82 8.49 -0.06 -4.29
C LEU A 82 9.27 -0.54 -5.51
N TYR A 83 9.29 0.24 -6.59
CA TYR A 83 9.85 -0.19 -7.88
C TYR A 83 11.07 0.62 -8.32
N GLY A 84 11.45 1.67 -7.60
CA GLY A 84 12.57 2.55 -7.97
C GLY A 84 12.31 3.36 -9.25
N THR A 85 11.07 3.41 -9.74
CA THR A 85 10.71 4.06 -11.01
C THR A 85 9.60 5.07 -10.80
N SER A 86 9.51 6.06 -11.69
CA SER A 86 8.41 7.02 -11.64
C SER A 86 7.08 6.34 -12.00
N TRP A 87 5.97 6.93 -11.56
CA TRP A 87 4.63 6.43 -11.90
C TRP A 87 4.40 6.29 -13.42
N GLN A 88 5.04 7.14 -14.23
CA GLN A 88 4.91 7.13 -15.69
C GLN A 88 5.62 5.94 -16.34
N GLU A 89 6.64 5.41 -15.67
CA GLU A 89 7.46 4.28 -16.12
C GLU A 89 6.99 2.96 -15.49
N THR A 90 6.23 3.05 -14.40
CA THR A 90 5.64 1.90 -13.71
C THR A 90 4.50 1.32 -14.55
N SER A 91 4.49 -0.01 -14.75
CA SER A 91 3.42 -0.66 -15.48
C SER A 91 2.06 -0.42 -14.80
N ARG A 92 0.96 -0.54 -15.56
CA ARG A 92 -0.39 -0.35 -14.99
C ARG A 92 -0.67 -1.37 -13.88
N ASP A 93 -0.27 -2.62 -14.07
CA ASP A 93 -0.41 -3.68 -13.06
C ASP A 93 0.39 -3.39 -11.79
N ASP A 94 1.64 -2.94 -11.94
CA ASP A 94 2.51 -2.58 -10.80
C ASP A 94 1.98 -1.35 -10.06
N THR A 95 1.49 -0.36 -10.81
CA THR A 95 0.84 0.84 -10.28
C THR A 95 -0.39 0.46 -9.45
N ASP A 96 -1.20 -0.47 -9.96
CA ASP A 96 -2.39 -0.94 -9.25
C ASP A 96 -2.03 -1.78 -8.01
N ALA A 97 -1.00 -2.61 -8.11
CA ALA A 97 -0.46 -3.38 -6.99
C ALA A 97 0.07 -2.45 -5.88
N ALA A 98 0.79 -1.38 -6.22
CA ALA A 98 1.27 -0.39 -5.24
C ALA A 98 0.13 0.31 -4.50
N ARG A 99 -0.97 0.59 -5.19
CA ARG A 99 -2.19 1.11 -4.55
C ARG A 99 -2.78 0.10 -3.57
N ARG A 100 -3.00 -1.14 -4.02
CA ARG A 100 -3.58 -2.21 -3.19
C ARG A 100 -2.72 -2.45 -1.94
N PHE A 101 -1.41 -2.46 -2.12
CA PHE A 101 -0.43 -2.57 -1.04
C PHE A 101 -0.64 -1.53 0.05
N ALA A 102 -0.79 -0.26 -0.31
CA ALA A 102 -1.02 0.79 0.66
C ALA A 102 -2.28 0.56 1.52
N HIS A 103 -3.33 -0.02 0.93
CA HIS A 103 -4.56 -0.36 1.65
C HIS A 103 -4.39 -1.58 2.58
N TYR A 104 -3.68 -2.61 2.14
CA TYR A 104 -3.36 -3.76 2.99
C TYR A 104 -2.48 -3.37 4.18
N VAL A 105 -1.42 -2.59 3.95
CA VAL A 105 -0.54 -2.07 5.01
C VAL A 105 -1.31 -1.20 6.01
N ALA A 106 -2.25 -0.39 5.54
CA ALA A 106 -3.09 0.44 6.41
C ALA A 106 -4.23 -0.34 7.11
N GLY A 107 -4.31 -1.67 6.95
CA GLY A 107 -5.35 -2.50 7.55
C GLY A 107 -6.76 -2.24 6.98
N ARG A 108 -6.86 -1.78 5.74
CA ARG A 108 -8.12 -1.41 5.07
C ARG A 108 -8.29 -2.13 3.72
N PRO A 109 -8.28 -3.48 3.71
CA PRO A 109 -8.34 -4.27 2.48
C PRO A 109 -9.59 -3.98 1.63
N SER A 110 -10.70 -3.56 2.24
CA SER A 110 -11.92 -3.21 1.51
C SER A 110 -11.70 -2.13 0.43
N PHE A 111 -10.78 -1.17 0.64
CA PHE A 111 -10.46 -0.16 -0.37
C PHE A 111 -9.57 -0.71 -1.51
N ALA A 112 -8.92 -1.85 -1.31
CA ALA A 112 -8.15 -2.53 -2.35
C ALA A 112 -9.06 -3.23 -3.37
N GLU A 113 -10.25 -3.65 -2.96
CA GLU A 113 -11.22 -4.38 -3.80
C GLU A 113 -12.22 -3.43 -4.49
N ASP A 114 -12.69 -2.39 -3.78
CA ASP A 114 -13.81 -1.54 -4.22
C ASP A 114 -13.49 -0.66 -5.45
N LEU A 115 -12.21 -0.33 -5.66
CA LEU A 115 -11.80 0.54 -6.76
C LEU A 115 -11.59 -0.20 -8.09
N ASN A 116 -11.85 -1.51 -8.16
CA ASN A 116 -11.87 -2.29 -9.41
C ASN A 116 -13.31 -2.56 -9.90
N THR A 117 -14.34 -2.25 -9.10
CA THR A 117 -15.76 -2.36 -9.44
C THR A 117 -16.38 -1.08 -10.01
N GLY A 118 -15.57 -0.13 -10.48
CA GLY A 118 -16.01 1.06 -11.23
C GLY A 118 -16.47 0.74 -12.66
N GLY A 119 -17.17 -0.36 -12.88
CA GLY A 119 -17.73 -0.76 -14.15
C GLY A 119 -19.12 -1.33 -13.98
N HIS A 120 -20.12 -0.46 -13.98
CA HIS A 120 -21.34 -0.59 -14.79
C HIS A 120 -22.19 0.68 -14.72
#